data_AF-A0A1X7UVD3-F1
#
_entry.id   AF-A0A1X7UVD3-F1
#
_cell.length_a   1.000
_cell.length_b   1.000
_cell.length_c   1.000
_cell.angle_alpha   90.00
_cell.angle_beta   90.00
_cell.angle_gamma   90.00
#
_symmetry.space_group_name_H-M   'P 1'
#
loop_
_entity.id
_entity.type
_entity.pdbx_description
1 polymer ?
#
loop_
_entity_poly.entity_id
_entity_poly.type
_entity_poly.pdbx_seq_one_letter_code
_entity_poly.pdbx_strand_id
1 'polypeptide(L)'
;MERQQKQTIYEDLNHNSIIENNVYELCQVATTEERRVKQPENIKERKDKEVMWNKPIIHTVLLSLIVILLVGIFCLMLFQIIGKDTTSTTGATAGDTTGATATGVNATTGVSSTCTCTTGNNTTSTGVNTTTGVNTTCTTGVNTTCTTGVNTTCTTGVNVTTGVNTTTGASTGSNGSPSGAVDDILLIAQKLYNDSTALPTSCEQLKIQHPTTGSGYYILAAANGSTYTAYCKMGLLCGSIGWTRITYFNIYGQSCPSGFRLYKSGSYKACGRPVTNSGSCASVQFPSNGISYSQICGRVHGYQYGSTDAIKYVSSSYRKDINSYYVDGVSITRGSPRQHVWTLMAGESEVTNSSGSCPCNTGSSVSVQSFIGNNYFCESGNTANSTSNTLYKPDQLWDHYSYYCRSLESPCCNVPYNPWFHRDYGSNTTTDYIELRVCGDEGTDDEDSPVRFYEIYVK
;
A
#
# COMPACT_ATOMS: atom_id res chain seq x y z
N MET A 1 30.46 -25.38 -31.01
CA MET A 1 30.32 -23.94 -31.32
C MET A 1 29.01 -23.48 -30.72
N GLU A 2 29.10 -22.94 -29.51
CA GLU A 2 28.00 -22.60 -28.61
C GLU A 2 27.21 -21.39 -29.15
N ARG A 3 25.88 -21.51 -29.13
CA ARG A 3 24.97 -20.37 -29.27
C ARG A 3 24.72 -19.81 -27.88
N GLN A 4 25.29 -18.64 -27.59
CA GLN A 4 24.90 -17.86 -26.42
C GLN A 4 23.50 -17.29 -26.63
N GLN A 5 22.55 -17.82 -25.87
CA GLN A 5 21.23 -17.26 -25.67
C GLN A 5 21.39 -16.03 -24.76
N LYS A 6 21.30 -14.82 -25.34
CA LYS A 6 21.37 -13.58 -24.57
C LYS A 6 20.01 -13.35 -23.90
N GLN A 7 19.82 -14.03 -22.78
CA GLN A 7 18.75 -13.79 -21.84
C GLN A 7 19.04 -12.45 -21.15
N THR A 8 18.21 -11.45 -21.42
CA THR A 8 18.29 -10.17 -20.69
C THR A 8 17.71 -10.40 -19.31
N ILE A 9 18.59 -10.77 -18.38
CA ILE A 9 18.28 -10.93 -16.96
C ILE A 9 18.11 -9.51 -16.42
N TYR A 10 16.88 -9.15 -16.02
CA TYR A 10 16.71 -8.08 -15.05
C TYR A 10 17.20 -8.65 -13.72
N GLU A 11 18.46 -8.36 -13.39
CA GLU A 11 18.99 -8.65 -12.07
C GLU A 11 18.23 -7.80 -11.06
N ASP A 12 17.67 -8.49 -10.06
CA ASP A 12 17.13 -7.91 -8.85
C ASP A 12 18.27 -7.13 -8.18
N LEU A 13 18.21 -5.80 -8.28
CA LEU A 13 19.23 -4.90 -7.74
C LEU A 13 19.22 -5.02 -6.22
N ASN A 14 20.13 -5.85 -5.72
CA ASN A 14 20.43 -6.02 -4.31
C ASN A 14 20.77 -4.66 -3.67
N HIS A 15 20.25 -4.44 -2.47
CA HIS A 15 20.11 -3.15 -1.77
C HIS A 15 21.41 -2.35 -1.50
N ASN A 16 22.59 -2.83 -1.91
CA ASN A 16 23.89 -2.31 -1.46
C ASN A 16 24.78 -1.69 -2.55
N SER A 17 24.26 -1.37 -3.74
CA SER A 17 25.04 -0.60 -4.73
C SER A 17 24.18 0.40 -5.50
N ILE A 18 23.75 1.47 -4.84
CA ILE A 18 23.36 2.68 -5.54
C ILE A 18 24.37 3.76 -5.20
N ILE A 19 25.26 4.02 -6.16
CA ILE A 19 26.13 5.19 -6.19
C ILE A 19 25.23 6.41 -6.36
N GLU A 20 25.48 7.43 -5.54
CA GLU A 20 24.80 8.73 -5.51
C GLU A 20 24.66 9.32 -6.92
N ASN A 21 23.43 9.31 -7.44
CA ASN A 21 22.75 10.38 -8.19
C ASN A 21 21.51 9.76 -8.88
N ASN A 22 20.32 10.30 -8.58
CA ASN A 22 19.00 10.01 -9.18
C ASN A 22 18.12 8.90 -8.55
N VAL A 23 18.31 8.57 -7.26
CA VAL A 23 17.26 7.89 -6.49
C VAL A 23 16.32 8.93 -5.89
N TYR A 24 15.06 8.95 -6.33
CA TYR A 24 14.07 9.96 -5.95
C TYR A 24 13.40 9.73 -4.59
N GLU A 25 14.06 9.00 -3.67
CA GLU A 25 13.77 9.13 -2.25
C GLU A 25 14.73 10.20 -1.69
N LEU A 26 14.29 11.46 -1.72
CA LEU A 26 15.06 12.52 -1.07
C LEU A 26 14.96 12.36 0.45
N CYS A 27 16.03 11.81 1.02
CA CYS A 27 16.42 12.12 2.39
C CYS A 27 16.70 13.63 2.46
N GLN A 28 16.11 14.33 3.44
CA GLN A 28 16.23 15.77 3.56
C GLN A 28 17.69 16.17 3.83
N VAL A 29 18.31 16.84 2.87
CA VAL A 29 19.61 17.50 3.08
C VAL A 29 19.33 18.84 3.75
N ALA A 30 19.86 19.02 4.96
CA ALA A 30 19.84 20.30 5.65
C ALA A 30 20.57 21.35 4.80
N THR A 31 19.96 22.51 4.62
CA THR A 31 20.60 23.68 4.01
C THR A 31 21.73 24.14 4.93
N THR A 32 22.98 23.83 4.57
CA THR A 32 24.15 24.43 5.22
C THR A 32 24.28 25.85 4.69
N GLU A 33 23.81 26.84 5.46
CA GLU A 33 24.23 28.22 5.27
C GLU A 33 25.73 28.34 5.58
N GLU A 34 26.46 28.82 4.58
CA GLU A 34 27.87 29.17 4.65
C GLU A 34 28.04 30.37 5.61
N ARG A 35 28.42 30.10 6.87
CA ARG A 35 28.74 31.15 7.84
C ARG A 35 30.24 31.20 8.12
N ARG A 36 30.84 32.32 7.68
CA ARG A 36 32.20 32.80 7.98
C ARG A 36 32.72 32.40 9.37
N VAL A 37 33.96 31.92 9.35
CA VAL A 37 34.84 31.74 10.51
C VAL A 37 34.91 33.02 11.35
N LYS A 38 34.53 32.92 12.64
CA LYS A 38 35.02 33.78 13.71
C LYS A 38 35.57 32.90 14.84
N GLN A 39 36.75 33.29 15.30
CA GLN A 39 37.63 32.69 16.30
C GLN A 39 36.96 32.62 17.69
N PRO A 40 37.28 31.61 18.54
CA PRO A 40 36.60 31.44 19.83
C PRO A 40 37.26 32.26 20.95
N GLU A 41 36.44 32.95 21.74
CA GLU A 41 36.80 33.47 23.07
C GLU A 41 36.23 32.59 24.18
N ASN A 42 37.04 32.43 25.22
CA ASN A 42 36.90 31.56 26.39
C ASN A 42 35.54 31.61 27.10
N ILE A 43 34.91 30.45 27.33
CA ILE A 43 33.93 30.25 28.41
C ILE A 43 34.20 28.93 29.14
N LYS A 44 34.25 29.06 30.47
CA LYS A 44 34.66 28.12 31.51
C LYS A 44 33.89 26.80 31.53
N GLU A 45 34.63 25.71 31.77
CA GLU A 45 34.12 24.40 32.16
C GLU A 45 33.21 24.49 33.39
N ARG A 46 32.03 23.87 33.31
CA ARG A 46 31.19 23.51 34.47
C ARG A 46 31.13 21.99 34.54
N LYS A 47 31.72 21.44 35.60
CA LYS A 47 31.76 19.99 35.90
C LYS A 47 30.36 19.40 36.03
N ASP A 48 30.11 18.34 35.28
CA ASP A 48 29.00 17.42 35.48
C ASP A 48 29.11 16.70 36.83
N LYS A 49 28.00 16.62 37.56
CA LYS A 49 27.82 15.65 38.64
C LYS A 49 27.07 14.46 38.06
N GLU A 50 27.79 13.43 37.65
CA GLU A 50 27.22 12.10 37.42
C GLU A 50 26.66 11.57 38.76
N VAL A 51 25.36 11.31 38.79
CA VAL A 51 24.71 10.56 39.87
C VAL A 51 25.00 9.08 39.63
N MET A 52 26.02 8.56 40.32
CA MET A 52 26.32 7.13 40.34
C MET A 52 25.19 6.36 41.04
N TRP A 53 24.34 5.69 40.27
CA TRP A 53 23.38 4.72 40.79
C TRP A 53 24.08 3.38 40.98
N ASN A 54 24.12 2.88 42.22
CA ASN A 54 24.79 1.63 42.58
C ASN A 54 24.16 0.42 41.86
N LYS A 55 24.85 -0.08 40.82
CA LYS A 55 24.52 -1.29 40.05
C LYS A 55 24.25 -2.58 40.87
N PRO A 56 24.77 -2.84 42.09
CA PRO A 56 24.46 -4.09 42.80
C PRO A 56 23.02 -4.17 43.36
N ILE A 57 22.33 -3.03 43.53
CA ILE A 57 20.99 -2.99 44.13
C ILE A 57 19.90 -3.39 43.11
N ILE A 58 20.08 -3.04 41.84
CA ILE A 58 19.10 -3.34 40.78
C ILE A 58 19.05 -4.86 40.51
N HIS A 59 20.21 -5.52 40.50
CA HIS A 59 20.27 -6.97 40.28
C HIS A 59 19.63 -7.78 41.42
N THR A 60 19.77 -7.32 42.67
CA THR A 60 19.15 -7.99 43.83
C THR A 60 17.63 -7.83 43.83
N VAL A 61 17.11 -6.64 43.47
CA VAL A 61 15.66 -6.43 43.32
C VAL A 61 15.09 -7.25 42.16
N LEU A 62 15.80 -7.33 41.03
CA LEU A 62 15.36 -8.12 39.87
C LEU A 62 15.31 -9.63 40.18
N LEU A 63 16.34 -10.17 40.85
CA LEU A 63 16.35 -11.56 41.29
C LEU A 63 15.22 -11.88 42.27
N SER A 64 14.91 -10.96 43.19
CA SER A 64 13.80 -11.12 44.14
C SER A 64 12.44 -11.19 43.43
N LEU A 65 12.20 -10.33 42.43
CA LEU A 65 10.96 -10.34 41.64
C LEU A 65 10.79 -11.62 40.84
N ILE A 66 11.87 -12.17 40.28
CA ILE A 66 11.83 -13.44 39.52
C ILE A 66 11.45 -14.61 40.45
N VAL A 67 12.00 -14.66 41.66
CA VAL A 67 11.68 -15.73 42.63
C VAL A 67 10.20 -15.66 43.06
N ILE A 68 9.67 -14.46 43.34
CA ILE A 68 8.25 -14.28 43.70
C ILE A 68 7.34 -14.77 42.57
N LEU A 69 7.68 -14.46 41.33
CA LEU A 69 6.90 -14.85 40.16
C LEU A 69 6.89 -16.38 39.95
N LEU A 70 8.02 -17.05 40.15
CA LEU A 70 8.13 -18.51 40.07
C LEU A 70 7.30 -19.21 41.17
N VAL A 71 7.31 -18.68 42.39
CA VAL A 71 6.48 -19.22 43.50
C VAL A 71 4.99 -19.03 43.19
N GLY A 72 4.59 -17.90 42.61
CA GLY A 72 3.21 -17.66 42.19
C GLY A 72 2.73 -18.66 41.13
N ILE A 73 3.55 -18.93 40.11
CA ILE A 73 3.24 -19.93 39.06
C ILE A 73 3.11 -21.33 39.67
N PHE A 74 4.00 -21.70 40.60
CA PHE A 74 3.93 -23.00 41.28
C PHE A 74 2.65 -23.14 42.12
N CYS A 75 2.24 -22.08 42.83
CA CYS A 75 0.97 -22.09 43.58
C CYS A 75 -0.24 -22.25 42.66
N LEU A 76 -0.26 -21.58 41.50
CA LEU A 76 -1.35 -21.72 40.52
C LEU A 76 -1.43 -23.14 39.95
N MET A 77 -0.29 -23.79 39.70
CA MET A 77 -0.25 -25.18 39.25
C MET A 77 -0.79 -26.14 40.31
N LEU A 78 -0.50 -25.90 41.60
CA LEU A 78 -1.04 -26.69 42.71
C LEU A 78 -2.56 -26.51 42.86
N PHE A 79 -3.08 -25.29 42.65
CA PHE A 79 -4.53 -25.03 42.66
C PHE A 79 -5.27 -25.79 41.55
N GLN A 80 -4.67 -25.97 40.37
CA GLN A 80 -5.27 -26.74 39.28
C GLN A 80 -5.32 -28.24 39.55
N ILE A 81 -4.47 -28.76 40.45
CA ILE A 81 -4.45 -30.17 40.84
C ILE A 81 -5.52 -30.49 41.90
N ILE A 82 -5.92 -29.51 42.71
CA ILE A 82 -6.93 -29.68 43.77
C ILE A 82 -8.37 -29.48 43.26
N GLY A 83 -8.56 -28.80 42.12
CA GLY A 83 -9.89 -28.46 41.57
C GLY A 83 -10.59 -29.53 40.72
N LYS A 84 -10.08 -30.76 40.66
CA LYS A 84 -10.67 -31.84 39.87
C LYS A 84 -11.07 -33.02 40.74
N ASP A 85 -12.15 -32.83 41.49
CA ASP A 85 -13.02 -33.95 41.84
C ASP A 85 -14.47 -33.50 42.06
N THR A 86 -15.36 -34.28 41.44
CA THR A 86 -16.80 -34.46 41.72
C THR A 86 -17.86 -33.68 40.91
N THR A 87 -18.58 -34.49 40.11
CA THR A 87 -20.03 -34.52 39.79
C THR A 87 -20.67 -33.57 38.79
N SER A 88 -21.36 -34.17 37.80
CA SER A 88 -22.82 -34.03 37.56
C SER A 88 -23.27 -35.15 36.59
N THR A 89 -24.04 -36.17 36.98
CA THR A 89 -25.52 -36.25 37.06
C THR A 89 -26.28 -35.48 35.97
N THR A 90 -26.89 -36.22 35.03
CA THR A 90 -27.94 -35.74 34.12
C THR A 90 -29.09 -36.73 34.10
N GLY A 91 -30.30 -36.22 34.35
CA GLY A 91 -31.56 -36.93 34.15
C GLY A 91 -32.45 -36.22 33.11
N ALA A 92 -33.11 -37.07 32.31
CA ALA A 92 -34.44 -36.90 31.68
C ALA A 92 -34.57 -35.88 30.49
N THR A 93 -35.33 -36.08 29.40
CA THR A 93 -36.21 -37.16 28.90
C THR A 93 -36.64 -36.86 27.45
N ALA A 94 -37.11 -37.90 26.74
CA ALA A 94 -37.97 -37.95 25.53
C ALA A 94 -37.31 -37.65 24.16
N GLY A 95 -37.50 -38.44 23.10
CA GLY A 95 -38.32 -39.64 22.92
C GLY A 95 -38.20 -40.19 21.49
N ASP A 96 -38.51 -41.48 21.41
CA ASP A 96 -39.08 -42.23 20.29
C ASP A 96 -38.21 -42.91 19.21
N THR A 97 -38.81 -43.99 18.73
CA THR A 97 -38.26 -45.28 18.36
C THR A 97 -38.18 -45.49 16.85
N THR A 98 -37.23 -46.31 16.39
CA THR A 98 -37.42 -47.54 15.58
C THR A 98 -36.16 -47.88 14.77
N GLY A 99 -35.81 -49.18 14.71
CA GLY A 99 -35.12 -49.73 13.54
C GLY A 99 -33.74 -50.38 13.73
N ALA A 100 -33.73 -51.56 14.34
CA ALA A 100 -32.95 -52.75 13.96
C ALA A 100 -31.41 -52.70 13.84
N THR A 101 -30.81 -53.42 14.79
CA THR A 101 -29.52 -54.11 14.82
C THR A 101 -29.27 -55.11 13.67
N ALA A 102 -28.04 -55.13 13.15
CA ALA A 102 -27.12 -56.28 13.11
C ALA A 102 -25.76 -55.82 12.51
N THR A 103 -24.68 -55.62 13.28
CA THR A 103 -23.60 -56.63 13.59
C THR A 103 -23.16 -57.42 12.36
N GLY A 104 -21.92 -57.49 11.90
CA GLY A 104 -20.55 -57.14 12.32
C GLY A 104 -19.65 -57.68 11.16
N VAL A 105 -18.34 -57.53 11.04
CA VAL A 105 -17.21 -57.53 11.98
C VAL A 105 -15.95 -57.12 11.18
N ASN A 106 -15.06 -56.36 11.85
CA ASN A 106 -13.61 -56.17 11.67
C ASN A 106 -12.94 -56.30 10.28
N ALA A 107 -12.12 -55.30 9.94
CA ALA A 107 -10.70 -55.33 10.33
C ALA A 107 -9.98 -53.99 10.10
N THR A 108 -8.95 -53.83 10.92
CA THR A 108 -8.09 -52.71 11.23
C THR A 108 -7.19 -52.19 10.11
N THR A 109 -6.81 -50.93 10.33
CA THR A 109 -5.89 -50.02 9.64
C THR A 109 -4.41 -50.43 9.63
N GLY A 110 -3.71 -49.96 8.57
CA GLY A 110 -2.26 -49.70 8.49
C GLY A 110 -1.50 -50.70 7.60
N VAL A 111 -0.64 -50.37 6.64
CA VAL A 111 0.31 -49.24 6.48
C VAL A 111 0.87 -49.21 5.02
N SER A 112 1.30 -48.02 4.56
CA SER A 112 2.33 -47.70 3.55
C SER A 112 2.10 -47.87 2.03
N SER A 113 2.14 -46.71 1.35
CA SER A 113 2.82 -46.34 0.09
C SER A 113 3.48 -47.43 -0.78
N THR A 114 3.20 -47.43 -2.09
CA THR A 114 4.15 -47.28 -3.25
C THR A 114 3.36 -47.17 -4.58
N CYS A 115 3.85 -46.36 -5.53
CA CYS A 115 3.38 -46.23 -6.92
C CYS A 115 3.55 -47.51 -7.77
N THR A 116 2.65 -47.73 -8.75
CA THR A 116 2.96 -48.11 -10.16
C THR A 116 1.66 -48.36 -10.94
N CYS A 117 1.56 -47.87 -12.17
CA CYS A 117 0.73 -48.48 -13.21
C CYS A 117 1.40 -48.28 -14.58
N THR A 118 1.33 -49.35 -15.36
CA THR A 118 2.19 -49.72 -16.48
C THR A 118 1.41 -49.67 -17.79
N THR A 119 2.15 -49.46 -18.88
CA THR A 119 1.81 -49.62 -20.30
C THR A 119 1.08 -50.92 -20.67
N GLY A 120 0.30 -50.85 -21.76
CA GLY A 120 0.08 -52.00 -22.65
C GLY A 120 -0.96 -51.72 -23.74
N ASN A 121 -0.54 -51.60 -25.00
CA ASN A 121 -1.41 -52.02 -26.10
C ASN A 121 -0.58 -52.60 -27.25
N ASN A 122 -0.99 -53.79 -27.69
CA ASN A 122 -0.47 -54.53 -28.82
C ASN A 122 -1.60 -54.61 -29.86
N THR A 123 -1.28 -54.35 -31.13
CA THR A 123 -2.15 -54.44 -32.33
C THR A 123 -2.67 -55.89 -32.52
N THR A 124 -3.82 -56.17 -33.16
CA THR A 124 -4.11 -56.07 -34.61
C THR A 124 -5.55 -56.53 -34.95
N SER A 125 -6.17 -55.89 -35.97
CA SER A 125 -7.05 -56.39 -37.08
C SER A 125 -8.21 -57.38 -36.78
N THR A 126 -9.38 -57.43 -37.45
CA THR A 126 -9.86 -57.07 -38.80
C THR A 126 -11.37 -57.39 -38.80
N GLY A 127 -12.21 -56.71 -39.59
CA GLY A 127 -13.58 -57.23 -39.84
C GLY A 127 -14.61 -56.18 -40.28
N VAL A 128 -14.88 -56.18 -41.58
CA VAL A 128 -15.77 -55.29 -42.35
C VAL A 128 -17.27 -55.57 -42.10
N ASN A 129 -18.09 -54.52 -42.01
CA ASN A 129 -19.36 -54.49 -42.76
C ASN A 129 -19.89 -53.06 -42.95
N THR A 130 -20.12 -52.70 -44.21
CA THR A 130 -20.69 -51.45 -44.70
C THR A 130 -22.22 -51.47 -44.66
N THR A 131 -22.88 -50.40 -44.21
CA THR A 131 -23.98 -49.74 -44.95
C THR A 131 -24.41 -48.42 -44.29
N THR A 132 -24.43 -47.38 -45.13
CA THR A 132 -25.31 -46.20 -45.10
C THR A 132 -25.45 -45.36 -43.82
N GLY A 133 -24.70 -44.25 -43.82
CA GLY A 133 -25.23 -42.89 -43.65
C GLY A 133 -25.70 -42.47 -42.27
N VAL A 134 -24.92 -41.59 -41.62
CA VAL A 134 -25.31 -40.22 -41.22
C VAL A 134 -24.11 -39.55 -40.56
N ASN A 135 -24.01 -38.26 -40.82
CA ASN A 135 -22.92 -37.33 -40.57
C ASN A 135 -22.80 -36.93 -39.08
N THR A 136 -21.62 -37.05 -38.48
CA THR A 136 -21.07 -36.06 -37.52
C THR A 136 -19.57 -36.27 -37.29
N THR A 137 -18.81 -35.39 -37.92
CA THR A 137 -17.52 -34.75 -37.56
C THR A 137 -16.63 -35.37 -36.48
N CYS A 138 -15.40 -35.75 -36.87
CA CYS A 138 -14.18 -35.33 -36.18
C CYS A 138 -12.92 -35.48 -37.06
N THR A 139 -12.27 -34.34 -37.32
CA THR A 139 -10.83 -34.06 -37.38
C THR A 139 -9.78 -35.02 -38.00
N THR A 140 -9.00 -34.37 -38.88
CA THR A 140 -7.56 -34.49 -39.17
C THR A 140 -7.02 -35.67 -39.99
N GLY A 141 -6.40 -35.32 -41.12
CA GLY A 141 -5.49 -36.19 -41.86
C GLY A 141 -5.14 -35.63 -43.24
N VAL A 142 -4.35 -34.54 -43.30
CA VAL A 142 -3.62 -34.23 -44.54
C VAL A 142 -2.26 -34.92 -44.44
N ASN A 143 -2.08 -35.90 -45.32
CA ASN A 143 -0.82 -36.58 -45.61
C ASN A 143 0.25 -35.55 -46.03
N THR A 144 1.33 -35.44 -45.25
CA THR A 144 2.60 -34.90 -45.73
C THR A 144 3.48 -36.02 -46.27
N THR A 145 3.75 -35.97 -47.57
CA THR A 145 4.85 -36.70 -48.20
C THR A 145 6.16 -36.01 -47.84
N CYS A 146 7.00 -36.66 -47.03
CA CYS A 146 8.37 -36.19 -46.80
C CYS A 146 9.21 -36.45 -48.05
N THR A 147 9.64 -35.38 -48.71
CA THR A 147 10.85 -35.37 -49.52
C THR A 147 11.98 -34.81 -48.67
N THR A 148 13.06 -35.58 -48.58
CA THR A 148 14.30 -35.27 -47.86
C THR A 148 14.98 -34.03 -48.43
N GLY A 149 15.22 -33.02 -47.58
CA GLY A 149 16.18 -31.95 -47.88
C GLY A 149 15.98 -30.67 -47.06
N VAL A 150 16.92 -30.41 -46.16
CA VAL A 150 17.34 -29.07 -45.67
C VAL A 150 16.44 -28.36 -44.63
N ASN A 151 16.79 -28.58 -43.37
CA ASN A 151 16.85 -27.66 -42.22
C ASN A 151 16.12 -26.29 -42.34
N THR A 152 14.94 -26.15 -41.72
CA THR A 152 14.43 -24.84 -41.25
C THR A 152 13.59 -24.99 -39.97
N THR A 153 13.90 -24.15 -38.99
CA THR A 153 13.28 -24.10 -37.66
C THR A 153 11.89 -23.47 -37.74
N CYS A 154 10.84 -24.18 -37.30
CA CYS A 154 9.53 -23.59 -37.05
C CYS A 154 9.56 -22.77 -35.75
N THR A 155 9.29 -21.47 -35.86
CA THR A 155 8.88 -20.63 -34.72
C THR A 155 7.38 -20.38 -34.85
N THR A 156 6.64 -20.70 -33.78
CA THR A 156 5.23 -20.39 -33.61
C THR A 156 5.06 -18.87 -33.51
N GLY A 157 4.52 -18.26 -34.56
CA GLY A 157 4.13 -16.86 -34.59
C GLY A 157 2.91 -16.59 -33.71
N VAL A 158 3.02 -15.56 -32.88
CA VAL A 158 1.93 -14.95 -32.12
C VAL A 158 0.93 -14.35 -33.09
N ASN A 159 -0.34 -14.72 -32.91
CA ASN A 159 -1.46 -14.23 -33.70
C ASN A 159 -1.78 -12.79 -33.27
N VAL A 160 -1.37 -11.79 -34.04
CA VAL A 160 -1.86 -10.41 -33.90
C VAL A 160 -2.84 -10.14 -35.03
N THR A 161 -4.10 -10.45 -34.77
CA THR A 161 -5.22 -9.93 -35.55
C THR A 161 -5.62 -8.60 -34.94
N THR A 162 -5.06 -7.50 -35.44
CA THR A 162 -5.68 -6.17 -35.31
C THR A 162 -5.74 -5.53 -36.69
N GLY A 163 -6.95 -5.13 -37.06
CA GLY A 163 -7.27 -4.70 -38.41
C GLY A 163 -6.51 -3.45 -38.83
N VAL A 164 -5.79 -3.57 -39.94
CA VAL A 164 -5.46 -2.44 -40.79
C VAL A 164 -6.16 -2.71 -42.11
N ASN A 165 -7.36 -2.16 -42.26
CA ASN A 165 -8.05 -2.11 -43.53
C ASN A 165 -7.46 -0.95 -44.34
N THR A 166 -6.26 -1.12 -44.88
CA THR A 166 -5.73 -0.25 -45.92
C THR A 166 -5.87 -0.97 -47.24
N THR A 167 -6.95 -0.65 -47.94
CA THR A 167 -7.13 -0.95 -49.36
C THR A 167 -6.00 -0.28 -50.15
N THR A 168 -4.98 -1.05 -50.55
CA THR A 168 -4.12 -0.68 -51.66
C THR A 168 -4.63 -1.42 -52.89
N GLY A 169 -5.28 -0.69 -53.80
CA GLY A 169 -5.63 -1.20 -55.11
C GLY A 169 -4.36 -1.60 -55.85
N ALA A 170 -4.14 -2.90 -56.00
CA ALA A 170 -3.11 -3.42 -56.88
C ALA A 170 -3.56 -3.18 -58.34
N SER A 171 -3.09 -2.09 -58.94
CA SER A 171 -3.09 -1.97 -60.39
C SER A 171 -2.08 -2.97 -60.96
N THR A 172 -2.59 -3.90 -61.76
CA THR A 172 -1.81 -4.81 -62.60
C THR A 172 -0.98 -3.99 -63.60
N GLY A 173 0.35 -4.03 -63.51
CA GLY A 173 1.19 -3.41 -64.52
C GLY A 173 2.69 -3.41 -64.25
N SER A 174 3.39 -4.32 -64.94
CA SER A 174 4.81 -4.24 -65.36
C SER A 174 5.95 -4.30 -64.33
N ASN A 175 6.94 -5.12 -64.70
CA ASN A 175 8.28 -5.25 -64.11
C ASN A 175 8.90 -3.90 -63.71
N GLY A 176 8.96 -3.64 -62.40
CA GLY A 176 9.74 -2.56 -61.80
C GLY A 176 10.11 -2.98 -60.37
N SER A 177 11.39 -2.81 -60.02
CA SER A 177 11.98 -3.28 -58.76
C SER A 177 11.14 -2.94 -57.52
N PRO A 178 11.03 -3.83 -56.51
CA PRO A 178 10.18 -3.64 -55.34
C PRO A 178 10.74 -2.63 -54.32
N SER A 179 11.57 -1.67 -54.74
CA SER A 179 12.29 -0.78 -53.82
C SER A 179 11.37 0.08 -52.95
N GLY A 180 10.23 0.54 -53.48
CA GLY A 180 9.28 1.36 -52.71
C GLY A 180 8.53 0.60 -51.60
N ALA A 181 8.18 -0.67 -51.83
CA ALA A 181 7.48 -1.47 -50.82
C ALA A 181 8.42 -1.95 -49.71
N VAL A 182 9.70 -2.17 -50.02
CA VAL A 182 10.73 -2.56 -49.03
C VAL A 182 11.08 -1.37 -48.13
N ASP A 183 11.16 -0.16 -48.67
CA ASP A 183 11.43 1.07 -47.91
C ASP A 183 10.31 1.38 -46.91
N ASP A 184 9.04 1.21 -47.30
CA ASP A 184 7.89 1.40 -46.40
C ASP A 184 7.87 0.39 -45.24
N ILE A 185 8.21 -0.88 -45.52
CA ILE A 185 8.32 -1.93 -44.49
C ILE A 185 9.48 -1.64 -43.54
N LEU A 186 10.62 -1.17 -44.06
CA LEU A 186 11.78 -0.81 -43.24
C LEU A 186 11.48 0.40 -42.35
N LEU A 187 10.74 1.39 -42.86
CA LEU A 187 10.32 2.57 -42.11
C LEU A 187 9.33 2.20 -41.00
N ILE A 188 8.38 1.30 -41.28
CA ILE A 188 7.45 0.78 -40.28
C ILE A 188 8.19 -0.05 -39.23
N ALA A 189 9.14 -0.90 -39.64
CA ALA A 189 9.96 -1.69 -38.71
C ALA A 189 10.84 -0.80 -37.83
N GLN A 190 11.41 0.28 -38.37
CA GLN A 190 12.19 1.26 -37.60
C GLN A 190 11.31 2.05 -36.63
N LYS A 191 10.09 2.46 -37.03
CA LYS A 191 9.13 3.08 -36.11
C LYS A 191 8.72 2.14 -34.99
N LEU A 192 8.40 0.89 -35.31
CA LEU A 192 8.05 -0.13 -34.31
C LEU A 192 9.22 -0.48 -33.38
N TYR A 193 10.46 -0.48 -33.90
CA TYR A 193 11.67 -0.70 -33.10
C TYR A 193 11.98 0.49 -32.18
N ASN A 194 11.81 1.72 -32.65
CA ASN A 194 11.95 2.92 -31.83
C ASN A 194 10.83 3.01 -30.78
N ASP A 195 9.59 2.65 -31.12
CA ASP A 195 8.47 2.59 -30.17
C ASP A 195 8.68 1.48 -29.12
N SER A 196 9.33 0.38 -29.50
CA SER A 196 9.72 -0.72 -28.60
C SER A 196 10.89 -0.38 -27.67
N THR A 197 11.64 0.69 -27.94
CA THR A 197 12.81 1.11 -27.14
C THR A 197 12.59 2.43 -26.39
N ALA A 198 11.48 3.12 -26.66
CA ALA A 198 11.08 4.31 -25.92
C ALA A 198 10.73 3.95 -24.47
N LEU A 199 11.46 4.54 -23.52
CA LEU A 199 11.15 4.41 -22.09
C LEU A 199 9.73 4.93 -21.81
N PRO A 200 8.94 4.21 -20.98
CA PRO A 200 7.62 4.68 -20.60
C PRO A 200 7.72 5.98 -19.81
N THR A 201 6.77 6.88 -20.03
CA THR A 201 6.74 8.21 -19.37
C THR A 201 6.10 8.17 -17.98
N SER A 202 5.31 7.13 -17.70
CA SER A 202 4.59 6.93 -16.44
C SER A 202 4.48 5.46 -16.07
N CYS A 203 4.19 5.19 -14.79
CA CYS A 203 3.89 3.84 -14.31
C CYS A 203 2.62 3.26 -14.97
N GLU A 204 1.66 4.10 -15.35
CA GLU A 204 0.47 3.68 -16.10
C GLU A 204 0.85 3.17 -17.48
N GLN A 205 1.63 3.94 -18.24
CA GLN A 205 2.09 3.54 -19.56
C GLN A 205 2.92 2.26 -19.48
N LEU A 206 3.83 2.16 -18.50
CA LEU A 206 4.63 0.97 -18.25
C LEU A 206 3.74 -0.26 -18.00
N LYS A 207 2.67 -0.11 -17.21
CA LYS A 207 1.74 -1.20 -16.92
C LYS A 207 0.90 -1.62 -18.13
N ILE A 208 0.51 -0.68 -18.99
CA ILE A 208 -0.22 -0.95 -20.23
C ILE A 208 0.67 -1.71 -21.23
N GLN A 209 1.92 -1.26 -21.41
CA GLN A 209 2.88 -1.87 -22.32
C GLN A 209 3.36 -3.24 -21.83
N HIS A 210 3.50 -3.41 -20.51
CA HIS A 210 3.96 -4.65 -19.89
C HIS A 210 3.01 -5.11 -18.76
N PRO A 211 1.88 -5.75 -19.11
CA PRO A 211 0.85 -6.12 -18.14
C PRO A 211 1.30 -7.07 -17.03
N THR A 212 2.35 -7.86 -17.25
CA THR A 212 2.91 -8.81 -16.26
C THR A 212 3.88 -8.15 -15.27
N THR A 213 4.26 -6.89 -15.49
CA THR A 213 5.20 -6.16 -14.64
C THR A 213 4.67 -6.00 -13.21
N GLY A 214 5.51 -6.36 -12.23
CA GLY A 214 5.24 -6.25 -10.80
C GLY A 214 5.48 -4.84 -10.24
N SER A 215 5.14 -4.62 -8.97
CA SER A 215 5.46 -3.33 -8.33
C SER A 215 6.94 -3.23 -8.00
N GLY A 216 7.54 -2.06 -8.15
CA GLY A 216 8.99 -1.89 -7.97
C GLY A 216 9.48 -0.53 -8.46
N TYR A 217 10.79 -0.31 -8.41
CA TYR A 217 11.42 0.88 -8.96
C TYR A 217 11.71 0.70 -10.45
N TYR A 218 11.34 1.69 -11.24
CA TYR A 218 11.54 1.71 -12.69
C TYR A 218 12.15 3.03 -13.14
N ILE A 219 12.90 2.97 -14.23
CA ILE A 219 13.39 4.15 -14.95
C ILE A 219 12.31 4.56 -15.96
N LEU A 220 11.90 5.83 -15.88
CA LEU A 220 10.86 6.43 -16.70
C LEU A 220 11.43 7.62 -17.48
N ALA A 221 10.83 7.93 -18.63
CA ALA A 221 11.17 9.12 -19.40
C ALA A 221 10.47 10.36 -18.84
N ALA A 222 11.23 11.42 -18.57
CA ALA A 222 10.70 12.73 -18.23
C ALA A 222 10.33 13.53 -19.48
N ALA A 223 9.38 14.47 -19.35
CA ALA A 223 8.91 15.31 -20.46
C ALA A 223 10.03 16.18 -21.09
N ASN A 224 11.11 16.47 -20.35
CA ASN A 224 12.26 17.23 -20.84
C ASN A 224 13.30 16.36 -21.57
N GLY A 225 13.02 15.08 -21.83
CA GLY A 225 13.92 14.14 -22.49
C GLY A 225 14.95 13.49 -21.56
N SER A 226 14.98 13.83 -20.27
CA SER A 226 15.78 13.13 -19.27
C SER A 226 15.07 11.87 -18.77
N THR A 227 15.71 11.12 -17.86
CA THR A 227 15.10 9.97 -17.19
C THR A 227 15.01 10.20 -15.69
N TYR A 228 14.02 9.58 -15.06
CA TYR A 228 13.84 9.60 -13.62
C TYR A 228 13.48 8.21 -13.10
N THR A 229 13.80 7.92 -11.84
CA THR A 229 13.47 6.66 -11.19
C THR A 229 12.29 6.86 -10.25
N ALA A 230 11.25 6.05 -10.39
CA ALA A 230 10.09 6.12 -9.51
C ALA A 230 9.61 4.73 -9.10
N TYR A 231 9.01 4.65 -7.90
CA TYR A 231 8.32 3.43 -7.48
C TYR A 231 6.96 3.36 -8.17
N CYS A 232 6.76 2.32 -8.97
CA CYS A 232 5.49 2.00 -9.59
C CYS A 232 4.74 0.95 -8.79
N LYS A 233 3.54 1.30 -8.31
CA LYS A 233 2.58 0.35 -7.77
C LYS A 233 1.72 -0.19 -8.91
N MET A 234 2.02 -1.42 -9.32
CA MET A 234 1.34 -2.11 -10.43
C MET A 234 0.11 -2.90 -10.00
N GLY A 235 -0.04 -3.16 -8.70
CA GLY A 235 -1.24 -3.78 -8.14
C GLY A 235 -2.41 -2.80 -8.05
N LEU A 236 -3.59 -3.34 -7.76
CA LEU A 236 -4.81 -2.54 -7.59
C LEU A 236 -4.66 -1.57 -6.41
N LEU A 237 -4.96 -0.30 -6.67
CA LEU A 237 -4.93 0.80 -5.71
C LEU A 237 -5.97 1.83 -6.14
N CYS A 238 -6.85 2.26 -5.22
CA CYS A 238 -7.99 3.15 -5.53
C CYS A 238 -8.77 2.76 -6.80
N GLY A 239 -9.04 1.47 -6.99
CA GLY A 239 -9.79 0.96 -8.15
C GLY A 239 -9.02 0.94 -9.49
N SER A 240 -7.74 1.33 -9.52
CA SER A 240 -6.92 1.34 -10.74
C SER A 240 -5.53 0.74 -10.53
N ILE A 241 -4.73 0.64 -11.60
CA ILE A 241 -3.35 0.12 -11.61
C ILE A 241 -2.39 1.12 -12.25
N GLY A 242 -1.09 0.94 -12.02
CA GLY A 242 -0.03 1.72 -12.67
C GLY A 242 0.22 3.07 -12.00
N TRP A 243 0.25 3.09 -10.67
CA TRP A 243 0.39 4.30 -9.87
C TRP A 243 1.86 4.65 -9.63
N THR A 244 2.21 5.94 -9.74
CA THR A 244 3.55 6.45 -9.43
C THR A 244 3.60 6.96 -7.99
N ARG A 245 4.51 6.48 -7.15
CA ARG A 245 4.64 6.95 -5.77
C ARG A 245 5.33 8.30 -5.71
N ILE A 246 4.72 9.27 -5.02
CA ILE A 246 5.29 10.59 -4.75
C ILE A 246 6.01 10.60 -3.41
N THR A 247 5.48 9.92 -2.39
CA THR A 247 6.12 9.89 -1.08
C THR A 247 5.78 8.62 -0.31
N TYR A 248 6.71 8.23 0.56
CA TYR A 248 6.57 7.15 1.52
C TYR A 248 7.28 7.53 2.81
N PHE A 249 6.56 7.43 3.92
CA PHE A 249 7.11 7.68 5.23
C PHE A 249 6.67 6.61 6.21
N ASN A 250 7.62 6.12 7.00
CA ASN A 250 7.39 5.25 8.12
C ASN A 250 8.37 5.58 9.24
N ILE A 251 7.85 6.03 10.39
CA ILE A 251 8.64 6.45 11.55
C ILE A 251 9.55 5.34 12.13
N TYR A 252 9.29 4.07 11.81
CA TYR A 252 10.13 2.97 12.27
C TYR A 252 11.37 2.73 11.38
N GLY A 253 11.41 3.31 10.19
CA GLY A 253 12.58 3.27 9.30
C GLY A 253 13.22 4.65 9.04
N GLN A 254 12.62 5.73 9.54
CA GLN A 254 12.99 7.11 9.18
C GLN A 254 12.89 8.06 10.38
N SER A 255 13.55 9.22 10.28
CA SER A 255 13.37 10.33 11.24
C SER A 255 12.17 11.20 10.84
N CYS A 256 11.63 11.98 11.78
CA CYS A 256 10.56 12.92 11.45
C CYS A 256 10.99 13.90 10.35
N PRO A 257 10.11 14.23 9.39
CA PRO A 257 10.39 15.27 8.42
C PRO A 257 10.72 16.59 9.12
N SER A 258 11.58 17.40 8.51
CA SER A 258 11.89 18.76 8.94
C SER A 258 10.61 19.55 9.15
N GLY A 259 10.57 20.32 10.23
CA GLY A 259 9.38 21.02 10.69
C GLY A 259 8.45 20.20 11.58
N PHE A 260 8.70 18.90 11.79
CA PHE A 260 7.94 18.05 12.72
C PHE A 260 8.77 17.67 13.94
N ARG A 261 8.10 17.51 15.08
CA ARG A 261 8.71 16.98 16.31
C ARG A 261 8.44 15.49 16.47
N LEU A 262 9.36 14.78 17.12
CA LEU A 262 9.17 13.39 17.48
C LEU A 262 8.29 13.26 18.73
N TYR A 263 7.20 12.52 18.60
CA TYR A 263 6.49 11.90 19.73
C TYR A 263 7.14 10.55 20.04
N LYS A 264 7.40 10.29 21.32
CA LYS A 264 7.92 8.99 21.79
C LYS A 264 7.29 8.61 23.12
N SER A 265 6.52 7.51 23.13
CA SER A 265 5.91 6.93 24.33
C SER A 265 6.15 5.42 24.33
N GLY A 266 7.18 4.97 25.07
CA GLY A 266 7.63 3.58 25.01
C GLY A 266 8.14 3.21 23.61
N SER A 267 7.58 2.15 23.01
CA SER A 267 7.87 1.72 21.64
C SER A 267 7.17 2.55 20.56
N TYR A 268 6.14 3.33 20.92
CA TYR A 268 5.33 4.09 19.98
C TYR A 268 6.04 5.38 19.60
N LYS A 269 6.10 5.65 18.30
CA LYS A 269 6.66 6.87 17.72
C LYS A 269 5.70 7.47 16.69
N ALA A 270 5.73 8.79 16.56
CA ALA A 270 5.02 9.55 15.52
C ALA A 270 5.64 10.94 15.37
N CYS A 271 5.19 11.69 14.37
CA CYS A 271 5.68 13.03 14.05
C CYS A 271 4.53 14.04 14.10
N GLY A 272 4.60 14.98 15.02
CA GLY A 272 3.58 16.00 15.23
C GLY A 272 4.10 17.41 15.01
N ARG A 273 3.27 18.40 15.35
CA ARG A 273 3.62 19.82 15.18
C ARG A 273 4.73 20.22 16.16
N PRO A 274 5.58 21.20 15.84
CA PRO A 274 6.50 21.80 16.80
C PRO A 274 5.78 22.23 18.08
N VAL A 275 6.47 22.20 19.22
CA VAL A 275 5.85 22.57 20.50
C VAL A 275 5.37 24.02 20.43
N THR A 276 4.08 24.22 20.67
CA THR A 276 3.39 25.52 20.69
C THR A 276 2.27 25.52 21.73
N ASN A 277 1.94 26.70 22.23
CA ASN A 277 0.82 26.94 23.16
C ASN A 277 -0.42 27.53 22.44
N SER A 278 -0.43 27.49 21.10
CA SER A 278 -1.51 28.02 20.27
C SER A 278 -1.67 27.18 19.00
N GLY A 279 -2.83 27.33 18.34
CA GLY A 279 -3.10 26.73 17.05
C GLY A 279 -2.05 27.01 15.99
N SER A 280 -1.76 25.98 15.18
CA SER A 280 -0.71 26.00 14.16
C SER A 280 -0.82 24.81 13.20
N CYS A 281 -0.06 24.88 12.12
CA CYS A 281 0.20 23.74 11.25
C CYS A 281 1.70 23.53 11.05
N ALA A 282 2.12 22.27 10.99
CA ALA A 282 3.41 21.84 10.46
C ALA A 282 3.19 21.19 9.09
N SER A 283 4.03 21.47 8.11
CA SER A 283 3.84 20.99 6.74
C SER A 283 5.11 20.46 6.11
N VAL A 284 4.94 19.48 5.23
CA VAL A 284 5.97 18.99 4.33
C VAL A 284 5.40 18.95 2.91
N GLN A 285 6.20 19.41 1.96
CA GLN A 285 5.86 19.41 0.53
C GLN A 285 6.65 18.34 -0.20
N PHE A 286 5.97 17.65 -1.10
CA PHE A 286 6.49 16.60 -1.95
C PHE A 286 6.38 17.08 -3.41
N PRO A 287 7.49 17.45 -4.04
CA PRO A 287 7.44 17.89 -5.43
C PRO A 287 6.99 16.73 -6.33
N SER A 288 6.18 17.04 -7.33
CA SER A 288 5.82 16.08 -8.39
C SER A 288 6.99 15.76 -9.32
N ASN A 289 8.04 16.60 -9.29
CA ASN A 289 9.20 16.53 -10.19
C ASN A 289 8.81 16.50 -11.68
N GLY A 290 7.76 17.24 -12.04
CA GLY A 290 7.29 17.33 -13.43
C GLY A 290 6.40 16.17 -13.87
N ILE A 291 6.07 15.24 -12.98
CA ILE A 291 5.06 14.21 -13.24
C ILE A 291 3.71 14.93 -13.36
N SER A 292 3.12 14.84 -14.55
CA SER A 292 1.75 15.29 -14.82
C SER A 292 0.77 14.24 -14.32
N TYR A 293 -0.16 14.61 -13.46
CA TYR A 293 -1.14 13.70 -12.89
C TYR A 293 -2.55 14.31 -12.84
N SER A 294 -3.55 13.44 -12.86
CA SER A 294 -4.98 13.78 -12.72
C SER A 294 -5.64 13.06 -11.54
N GLN A 295 -4.96 12.08 -10.95
CA GLN A 295 -5.48 11.36 -9.79
C GLN A 295 -4.46 11.31 -8.66
N ILE A 296 -4.96 11.28 -7.43
CA ILE A 296 -4.17 11.11 -6.21
C ILE A 296 -4.80 9.98 -5.41
N CYS A 297 -4.00 9.03 -4.98
CA CYS A 297 -4.41 7.97 -4.07
C CYS A 297 -3.41 7.85 -2.93
N GLY A 298 -3.87 7.75 -1.69
CA GLY A 298 -2.95 7.66 -0.56
C GLY A 298 -3.63 7.20 0.71
N ARG A 299 -2.82 6.99 1.74
CA ARG A 299 -3.28 6.71 3.10
C ARG A 299 -2.31 7.29 4.10
N VAL A 300 -2.82 7.66 5.27
CA VAL A 300 -2.05 8.27 6.37
C VAL A 300 -2.55 7.63 7.64
N HIS A 301 -1.65 7.19 8.52
CA HIS A 301 -2.01 6.71 9.85
C HIS A 301 -1.32 7.57 10.91
N GLY A 302 -2.03 7.80 12.01
CA GLY A 302 -1.53 8.61 13.12
C GLY A 302 -2.07 8.16 14.46
N TYR A 303 -1.97 9.06 15.43
CA TYR A 303 -2.56 8.91 16.75
C TYR A 303 -3.27 10.20 17.12
N GLN A 304 -4.26 10.09 17.99
CA GLN A 304 -4.80 11.23 18.72
C GLN A 304 -3.90 11.55 19.91
N TYR A 305 -3.61 12.82 20.14
CA TYR A 305 -3.03 13.31 21.37
C TYR A 305 -3.99 14.29 22.04
N GLY A 306 -4.38 13.97 23.28
CA GLY A 306 -5.25 14.82 24.07
C GLY A 306 -6.66 14.99 23.49
N SER A 307 -7.14 16.22 23.40
CA SER A 307 -8.56 16.58 23.30
C SER A 307 -9.05 16.96 21.90
N THR A 308 -8.29 16.62 20.84
CA THR A 308 -8.55 17.02 19.44
C THR A 308 -10.02 17.04 19.06
N ASP A 309 -10.49 18.09 18.39
CA ASP A 309 -11.92 18.34 18.22
C ASP A 309 -12.40 18.39 16.76
N ALA A 310 -11.71 17.65 15.90
CA ALA A 310 -11.93 17.55 14.46
C ALA A 310 -11.93 18.92 13.78
N ILE A 311 -13.11 19.50 13.56
CA ILE A 311 -13.29 20.79 12.88
C ILE A 311 -14.19 21.73 13.69
N LYS A 312 -14.21 21.59 15.02
CA LYS A 312 -15.01 22.48 15.87
C LYS A 312 -14.71 23.94 15.54
N TYR A 313 -15.73 24.79 15.70
CA TYR A 313 -15.67 26.21 15.35
C TYR A 313 -15.45 26.52 13.85
N VAL A 314 -16.04 25.71 12.95
CA VAL A 314 -16.01 25.94 11.48
C VAL A 314 -16.36 27.36 11.03
N SER A 315 -17.22 28.08 11.77
CA SER A 315 -17.66 29.44 11.44
C SER A 315 -16.72 30.53 11.96
N SER A 316 -15.74 30.17 12.80
CA SER A 316 -14.75 31.10 13.31
C SER A 316 -13.87 31.62 12.18
N SER A 317 -13.48 32.90 12.26
CA SER A 317 -12.66 33.52 11.22
C SER A 317 -11.28 32.88 11.06
N TYR A 318 -10.81 32.13 12.05
CA TYR A 318 -9.49 31.51 12.08
C TYR A 318 -9.49 30.01 11.69
N ARG A 319 -10.65 29.37 11.47
CA ARG A 319 -10.77 27.98 10.95
C ARG A 319 -11.61 27.86 9.66
N LYS A 320 -11.85 28.97 8.97
CA LYS A 320 -12.75 29.00 7.79
C LYS A 320 -12.05 28.86 6.43
N ASP A 321 -10.72 28.81 6.39
CA ASP A 321 -9.97 28.77 5.14
C ASP A 321 -8.92 27.67 5.10
N ILE A 322 -8.57 27.24 3.88
CA ILE A 322 -7.62 26.15 3.65
C ILE A 322 -6.20 26.48 4.08
N ASN A 323 -5.83 27.75 4.25
CA ASN A 323 -4.50 28.16 4.67
C ASN A 323 -4.36 28.19 6.20
N SER A 324 -5.47 28.30 6.93
CA SER A 324 -5.54 28.24 8.38
C SER A 324 -5.34 26.82 8.93
N TYR A 325 -5.32 26.70 10.27
CA TYR A 325 -5.35 25.43 11.01
C TYR A 325 -6.81 24.97 11.20
N TYR A 326 -7.53 24.83 10.08
CA TYR A 326 -8.98 24.59 10.08
C TYR A 326 -9.42 23.22 10.60
N VAL A 327 -8.46 22.32 10.86
CA VAL A 327 -8.69 20.94 11.28
C VAL A 327 -7.64 20.52 12.30
N ASP A 328 -8.09 19.73 13.27
CA ASP A 328 -7.26 18.91 14.14
C ASP A 328 -7.04 17.59 13.44
N GLY A 329 -5.84 17.39 12.92
CA GLY A 329 -5.55 16.26 12.05
C GLY A 329 -4.65 16.62 10.89
N VAL A 330 -4.87 15.96 9.76
CA VAL A 330 -4.05 16.08 8.56
C VAL A 330 -4.84 16.73 7.42
N SER A 331 -4.26 17.77 6.81
CA SER A 331 -4.73 18.37 5.56
C SER A 331 -3.78 17.99 4.42
N ILE A 332 -4.29 17.26 3.43
CA ILE A 332 -3.59 16.98 2.18
C ILE A 332 -4.03 18.03 1.15
N THR A 333 -3.07 18.73 0.58
CA THR A 333 -3.33 19.80 -0.39
C THR A 333 -2.37 19.73 -1.58
N ARG A 334 -2.63 20.52 -2.63
CA ARG A 334 -1.73 20.64 -3.77
C ARG A 334 -1.60 22.07 -4.27
N GLY A 335 -0.44 22.37 -4.84
CA GLY A 335 -0.18 23.58 -5.62
C GLY A 335 -0.20 24.89 -4.82
N SER A 336 0.06 25.98 -5.55
CA SER A 336 0.01 27.36 -5.04
C SER A 336 -0.73 28.23 -6.06
N PRO A 337 -1.92 28.80 -5.75
CA PRO A 337 -2.59 28.77 -4.46
C PRO A 337 -3.02 27.35 -4.03
N ARG A 338 -3.09 27.15 -2.72
CA ARG A 338 -3.39 25.85 -2.10
C ARG A 338 -4.77 25.35 -2.51
N GLN A 339 -4.83 24.13 -3.01
CA GLN A 339 -6.07 23.44 -3.38
C GLN A 339 -6.29 22.20 -2.50
N HIS A 340 -7.54 21.94 -2.11
CA HIS A 340 -7.88 20.81 -1.24
C HIS A 340 -7.75 19.48 -1.98
N VAL A 341 -7.10 18.51 -1.34
CA VAL A 341 -7.09 17.11 -1.78
C VAL A 341 -7.90 16.28 -0.79
N TRP A 342 -7.50 16.19 0.48
CA TRP A 342 -8.22 15.38 1.46
C TRP A 342 -8.03 15.94 2.87
N THR A 343 -9.01 15.75 3.74
CA THR A 343 -8.89 16.07 5.18
C THR A 343 -8.98 14.78 5.98
N LEU A 344 -8.08 14.55 6.93
CA LEU A 344 -8.17 13.46 7.90
C LEU A 344 -8.31 14.09 9.28
N MET A 345 -9.49 14.00 9.87
CA MET A 345 -9.87 14.67 11.10
C MET A 345 -9.68 13.74 12.31
N ALA A 346 -9.14 14.26 13.40
CA ALA A 346 -9.07 13.58 14.69
C ALA A 346 -10.21 14.10 15.57
N GLY A 347 -11.23 13.27 15.81
CA GLY A 347 -12.34 13.63 16.69
C GLY A 347 -12.00 13.48 18.18
N GLU A 348 -12.83 14.06 19.04
CA GLU A 348 -12.61 14.06 20.50
C GLU A 348 -12.77 12.67 21.13
N SER A 349 -13.79 11.93 20.69
CA SER A 349 -14.19 10.64 21.24
C SER A 349 -15.08 9.84 20.29
N GLU A 350 -14.90 8.51 20.27
CA GLU A 350 -15.71 7.58 19.48
C GLU A 350 -17.15 7.44 20.03
N VAL A 351 -17.37 7.81 21.29
CA VAL A 351 -18.64 7.63 22.02
C VAL A 351 -19.49 8.90 22.11
N THR A 352 -19.06 10.01 21.51
CA THR A 352 -19.77 11.29 21.53
C THR A 352 -20.26 11.73 20.15
N ASN A 353 -21.25 12.64 20.15
CA ASN A 353 -21.73 13.35 18.97
C ASN A 353 -21.75 14.87 19.22
N SER A 354 -20.84 15.33 20.08
CA SER A 354 -20.64 16.72 20.44
C SER A 354 -20.12 17.53 19.25
N SER A 355 -19.98 18.85 19.43
CA SER A 355 -19.39 19.71 18.40
C SER A 355 -17.92 19.40 18.08
N GLY A 356 -17.21 18.65 18.95
CA GLY A 356 -15.84 18.18 18.73
C GLY A 356 -15.75 16.75 18.20
N SER A 357 -16.89 16.09 17.98
CA SER A 357 -16.96 14.77 17.38
C SER A 357 -16.80 14.84 15.86
N CYS A 358 -16.55 13.68 15.27
CA CYS A 358 -16.50 13.55 13.83
C CYS A 358 -17.83 13.94 13.14
N PRO A 359 -17.79 14.59 11.97
CA PRO A 359 -19.00 14.95 11.22
C PRO A 359 -19.87 13.76 10.82
N CYS A 360 -19.25 12.59 10.64
CA CYS A 360 -19.91 11.34 10.28
C CYS A 360 -20.44 10.55 11.50
N ASN A 361 -20.23 11.01 12.73
CA ASN A 361 -20.76 10.32 13.91
C ASN A 361 -22.29 10.29 13.87
N THR A 362 -22.86 9.18 14.35
CA THR A 362 -24.30 8.99 14.46
C THR A 362 -24.89 10.07 15.38
N GLY A 363 -25.78 10.89 14.82
CA GLY A 363 -26.40 12.01 15.54
C GLY A 363 -25.53 13.27 15.63
N SER A 364 -24.37 13.32 14.97
CA SER A 364 -23.56 14.53 14.85
C SER A 364 -24.31 15.60 14.06
N SER A 365 -24.18 16.86 14.52
CA SER A 365 -24.68 18.04 13.81
C SER A 365 -23.57 18.85 13.15
N VAL A 366 -22.32 18.36 13.23
CA VAL A 366 -21.16 19.05 12.69
C VAL A 366 -21.20 19.02 11.16
N SER A 367 -21.23 20.20 10.55
CA SER A 367 -21.18 20.35 9.08
C SER A 367 -19.77 20.70 8.63
N VAL A 368 -19.24 19.97 7.65
CA VAL A 368 -17.94 20.25 7.03
C VAL A 368 -17.97 21.53 6.19
N GLN A 369 -16.85 22.23 6.11
CA GLN A 369 -16.68 23.38 5.21
C GLN A 369 -16.84 22.95 3.74
N SER A 370 -17.37 23.85 2.91
CA SER A 370 -17.71 23.56 1.51
C SER A 370 -16.52 23.08 0.66
N PHE A 371 -15.30 23.56 0.93
CA PHE A 371 -14.11 23.14 0.19
C PHE A 371 -13.66 21.70 0.52
N ILE A 372 -14.07 21.15 1.67
CA ILE A 372 -13.81 19.76 2.05
C ILE A 372 -14.82 18.86 1.33
N GLY A 373 -16.10 19.21 1.41
CA GLY A 373 -17.19 18.38 0.88
C GLY A 373 -17.12 16.95 1.43
N ASN A 374 -17.23 15.94 0.57
CA ASN A 374 -17.21 14.52 0.96
C ASN A 374 -15.80 13.92 1.07
N ASN A 375 -14.76 14.75 1.03
CA ASN A 375 -13.39 14.29 0.80
C ASN A 375 -12.60 14.35 2.09
N TYR A 376 -13.12 13.63 3.06
CA TYR A 376 -12.52 13.54 4.37
C TYR A 376 -12.66 12.15 4.95
N PHE A 377 -11.76 11.86 5.87
CA PHE A 377 -11.90 10.81 6.87
C PHE A 377 -11.98 11.48 8.24
N CYS A 378 -12.64 10.82 9.18
CA CYS A 378 -12.65 11.24 10.56
C CYS A 378 -12.70 10.01 11.46
N GLU A 379 -11.90 10.02 12.52
CA GLU A 379 -11.83 8.93 13.50
C GLU A 379 -11.36 9.52 14.83
N SER A 380 -11.65 8.85 15.94
CA SER A 380 -11.15 9.19 17.27
C SER A 380 -10.38 8.00 17.86
N GLY A 381 -9.19 8.25 18.38
CA GLY A 381 -8.45 7.24 19.14
C GLY A 381 -8.91 7.12 20.61
N ASN A 382 -9.74 8.05 21.07
CA ASN A 382 -10.29 8.06 22.42
C ASN A 382 -11.59 7.25 22.50
N THR A 383 -11.54 6.18 23.29
CA THR A 383 -12.65 5.23 23.48
C THR A 383 -13.56 5.58 24.66
N ALA A 384 -13.28 6.69 25.34
CA ALA A 384 -13.98 7.15 26.53
C ALA A 384 -14.61 8.53 26.31
N ASN A 385 -15.56 8.90 27.18
CA ASN A 385 -16.25 10.19 27.14
C ASN A 385 -15.41 11.35 27.74
N SER A 386 -14.23 11.05 28.28
CA SER A 386 -13.32 12.04 28.86
C SER A 386 -11.98 12.01 28.14
N THR A 387 -11.39 13.18 27.93
CA THR A 387 -10.07 13.33 27.31
C THR A 387 -8.98 13.34 28.38
N SER A 388 -7.74 13.08 27.96
CA SER A 388 -6.55 13.16 28.79
C SER A 388 -5.36 13.47 27.91
N ASN A 389 -4.40 14.27 28.40
CA ASN A 389 -3.25 14.77 27.63
C ASN A 389 -2.18 13.66 27.43
N THR A 390 -2.60 12.60 26.74
CA THR A 390 -1.84 11.39 26.42
C THR A 390 -1.95 11.07 24.95
N LEU A 391 -1.02 10.25 24.47
CA LEU A 391 -1.12 9.63 23.15
C LEU A 391 -2.04 8.41 23.25
N TYR A 392 -3.16 8.44 22.53
CA TYR A 392 -4.07 7.30 22.40
C TYR A 392 -3.47 6.30 21.41
N LYS A 393 -2.92 5.21 21.95
CA LYS A 393 -2.09 4.23 21.22
C LYS A 393 -2.82 2.98 20.72
N PRO A 394 -3.77 2.40 21.47
CA PRO A 394 -4.43 1.15 21.04
C PRO A 394 -5.26 1.32 19.79
N ASP A 395 -5.83 2.50 19.62
CA ASP A 395 -6.71 2.88 18.54
C ASP A 395 -6.01 3.94 17.68
N GLN A 396 -5.72 3.60 16.44
CA GLN A 396 -4.90 4.42 15.56
C GLN A 396 -5.79 5.19 14.61
N LEU A 397 -5.48 6.48 14.46
CA LEU A 397 -6.27 7.31 13.57
C LEU A 397 -6.04 6.93 12.11
N TRP A 398 -7.15 6.86 11.39
CA TRP A 398 -7.29 6.73 9.94
C TRP A 398 -6.68 5.45 9.38
N ASP A 399 -6.51 4.44 10.23
CA ASP A 399 -6.20 3.09 9.79
C ASP A 399 -7.48 2.35 9.33
N HIS A 400 -8.65 2.90 9.71
CA HIS A 400 -9.99 2.42 9.40
C HIS A 400 -10.16 0.92 9.65
N TYR A 401 -9.47 0.40 10.64
CA TYR A 401 -9.59 -0.98 11.05
C TYR A 401 -10.93 -1.15 11.75
N SER A 402 -11.88 -1.84 11.10
CA SER A 402 -13.29 -1.88 11.52
C SER A 402 -13.55 -2.43 12.94
N TYR A 403 -12.56 -3.07 13.57
CA TYR A 403 -12.65 -3.49 14.97
C TYR A 403 -12.53 -2.31 15.94
N TYR A 404 -11.77 -1.28 15.57
CA TYR A 404 -11.55 -0.09 16.38
C TYR A 404 -12.56 1.01 16.08
N CYS A 405 -13.04 1.10 14.84
CA CYS A 405 -14.10 2.04 14.51
C CYS A 405 -15.50 1.52 14.87
N ARG A 406 -16.01 1.95 16.03
CA ARG A 406 -17.26 1.44 16.64
C ARG A 406 -18.14 2.57 17.16
N SER A 407 -19.17 2.23 17.94
CA SER A 407 -20.00 3.22 18.63
C SER A 407 -20.61 4.25 17.65
N LEU A 408 -20.59 5.53 18.01
CA LEU A 408 -21.17 6.61 17.22
C LEU A 408 -20.35 6.89 15.96
N GLU A 409 -19.04 6.64 15.95
CA GLU A 409 -18.18 6.87 14.77
C GLU A 409 -18.19 5.74 13.74
N SER A 410 -18.87 4.63 14.00
CA SER A 410 -18.97 3.52 13.04
C SER A 410 -19.31 3.92 11.58
N PRO A 411 -20.16 4.94 11.28
CA PRO A 411 -20.39 5.36 9.90
C PRO A 411 -19.17 6.00 9.22
N CYS A 412 -18.23 6.55 10.00
CA CYS A 412 -17.02 7.21 9.50
C CYS A 412 -16.06 6.26 8.78
N CYS A 413 -16.09 4.97 9.12
CA CYS A 413 -15.16 3.99 8.56
C CYS A 413 -15.76 3.15 7.43
N ASN A 414 -17.02 3.43 7.06
CA ASN A 414 -17.67 2.83 5.91
C ASN A 414 -17.32 3.60 4.62
N VAL A 415 -16.03 3.63 4.27
CA VAL A 415 -15.53 4.34 3.08
C VAL A 415 -15.10 3.37 1.98
N PRO A 416 -15.36 3.69 0.70
CA PRO A 416 -14.82 2.95 -0.42
C PRO A 416 -13.28 2.94 -0.37
N TYR A 417 -12.67 1.81 -0.75
CA TYR A 417 -11.21 1.65 -0.83
C TYR A 417 -10.46 1.80 0.50
N ASN A 418 -11.12 1.73 1.65
CA ASN A 418 -10.51 1.72 2.98
C ASN A 418 -9.14 0.98 3.01
N PRO A 419 -8.03 1.59 3.52
CA PRO A 419 -7.92 2.93 4.16
C PRO A 419 -7.47 4.04 3.19
N TRP A 420 -7.75 3.90 1.90
CA TRP A 420 -7.21 4.78 0.87
C TRP A 420 -8.16 5.93 0.53
N PHE A 421 -7.67 7.17 0.60
CA PHE A 421 -8.34 8.28 -0.04
C PHE A 421 -8.05 8.30 -1.54
N HIS A 422 -9.03 8.72 -2.33
CA HIS A 422 -8.91 8.84 -3.78
C HIS A 422 -9.48 10.17 -4.25
N ARG A 423 -8.66 10.93 -4.99
CA ARG A 423 -9.10 12.10 -5.74
C ARG A 423 -8.89 11.89 -7.22
N ASP A 424 -9.95 12.11 -7.97
CA ASP A 424 -9.95 12.07 -9.43
C ASP A 424 -10.39 13.44 -9.96
N TYR A 425 -9.50 14.11 -10.70
CA TYR A 425 -9.75 15.39 -11.34
C TYR A 425 -10.20 15.25 -12.80
N GLY A 426 -10.50 14.03 -13.26
CA GLY A 426 -10.91 13.72 -14.63
C GLY A 426 -9.78 13.97 -15.62
N SER A 427 -10.04 14.70 -16.69
CA SER A 427 -9.03 15.04 -17.70
C SER A 427 -8.10 16.19 -17.29
N ASN A 428 -8.31 16.82 -16.13
CA ASN A 428 -7.52 17.96 -15.70
C ASN A 428 -6.23 17.46 -15.03
N THR A 429 -5.12 17.62 -15.74
CA THR A 429 -3.80 17.27 -15.20
C THR A 429 -3.11 18.47 -14.57
N THR A 430 -2.19 18.20 -13.65
CA THR A 430 -1.31 19.19 -13.04
C THR A 430 0.06 18.58 -12.75
N THR A 431 1.06 19.44 -12.54
CA THR A 431 2.37 19.07 -11.96
C THR A 431 2.55 19.68 -10.58
N ASP A 432 1.48 20.08 -9.90
CA ASP A 432 1.55 20.66 -8.56
C ASP A 432 2.23 19.73 -7.57
N TYR A 433 2.98 20.29 -6.62
CA TYR A 433 3.43 19.52 -5.46
C TYR A 433 2.23 19.03 -4.64
N ILE A 434 2.42 17.94 -3.91
CA ILE A 434 1.50 17.50 -2.86
C ILE A 434 2.05 17.97 -1.51
N GLU A 435 1.19 18.48 -0.64
CA GLU A 435 1.56 18.92 0.70
C GLU A 435 0.75 18.14 1.74
N LEU A 436 1.44 17.64 2.75
CA LEU A 436 0.85 17.09 3.97
C LEU A 436 1.06 18.10 5.10
N ARG A 437 -0.03 18.48 5.76
CA ARG A 437 -0.01 19.39 6.90
C ARG A 437 -0.63 18.71 8.11
N VAL A 438 0.04 18.68 9.24
CA VAL A 438 -0.59 18.37 10.54
C VAL A 438 -0.98 19.69 11.18
N CYS A 439 -2.25 19.84 11.51
CA CYS A 439 -2.85 21.06 12.02
C CYS A 439 -3.61 20.79 13.33
N GLY A 440 -3.84 21.85 14.09
CA GLY A 440 -4.76 21.89 15.24
C GLY A 440 -4.94 23.32 15.70
N ASP A 441 -6.07 23.67 16.32
CA ASP A 441 -6.34 25.04 16.75
C ASP A 441 -5.91 25.38 18.18
N GLU A 442 -5.61 24.37 18.99
CA GLU A 442 -4.99 24.55 20.30
C GLU A 442 -3.48 24.25 20.32
N GLY A 443 -2.89 24.50 21.49
CA GLY A 443 -1.52 24.14 21.82
C GLY A 443 -1.28 22.63 21.77
N THR A 444 -0.06 22.24 21.46
CA THR A 444 0.33 20.83 21.27
C THR A 444 0.45 20.00 22.56
N ASP A 445 0.31 20.65 23.71
CA ASP A 445 0.17 20.04 25.03
C ASP A 445 -1.29 19.67 25.36
N ASP A 446 -2.25 20.20 24.60
CA ASP A 446 -3.68 19.87 24.68
C ASP A 446 -4.13 19.02 23.48
N GLU A 447 -3.83 19.45 22.25
CA GLU A 447 -4.33 18.80 21.03
C GLU A 447 -3.20 18.58 20.02
N ASP A 448 -3.02 17.36 19.53
CA ASP A 448 -2.20 17.12 18.34
C ASP A 448 -2.62 15.82 17.66
N SER A 449 -2.23 15.66 16.40
CA SER A 449 -2.53 14.45 15.63
C SER A 449 -1.28 13.93 14.93
N PRO A 450 -0.29 13.45 15.69
CA PRO A 450 1.00 13.09 15.12
C PRO A 450 0.90 11.88 14.19
N VAL A 451 1.54 11.99 13.02
CA VAL A 451 1.52 10.96 11.96
C VAL A 451 2.67 9.98 12.13
N ARG A 452 2.40 8.69 11.95
CA ARG A 452 3.43 7.63 12.01
C ARG A 452 3.77 7.05 10.65
N PHE A 453 2.86 7.19 9.69
CA PHE A 453 2.92 6.54 8.40
C PHE A 453 2.14 7.34 7.37
N TYR A 454 2.69 7.47 6.16
CA TYR A 454 1.90 7.87 4.99
C TYR A 454 2.54 7.34 3.71
N GLU A 455 1.70 7.08 2.73
CA GLU A 455 2.13 6.86 1.36
C GLU A 455 1.13 7.48 0.39
N ILE A 456 1.65 8.18 -0.60
CA ILE A 456 0.85 8.94 -1.56
C ILE A 456 1.36 8.65 -2.97
N TYR A 457 0.43 8.38 -3.85
CA TYR A 457 0.61 8.05 -5.24
C TYR A 457 -0.16 9.01 -6.13
N VAL A 458 0.36 9.22 -7.33
CA VAL A 458 -0.30 9.97 -8.39
C VAL A 458 -0.39 9.12 -9.66
N LYS A 459 -1.33 9.50 -10.51
CA LYS A 459 -1.57 8.87 -11.80
C LYS A 459 -1.97 9.89 -12.84
#